data_AF-A0A0F9FC68-F1
#
_entry.id   AF-A0A0F9FC68-F1
#
_cell.length_a   1.000
_cell.length_b   1.000
_cell.length_c   1.000
_cell.angle_alpha   90.00
_cell.angle_beta   90.00
_cell.angle_gamma   90.00
#
_symmetry.space_group_name_H-M   'P 1'
#
loop_
_entity.id
_entity.type
_entity.pdbx_description
1 polymer ?
#
loop_
_entity_poly.entity_id
_entity_poly.type
_entity_poly.pdbx_seq_one_letter_code
_entity_poly.pdbx_strand_id
1 'polypeptide(L)'
;GLPGQPRQIRFSEREILLTFGSIARSLPFSLELEDFILDRYPGSSSPSSFESSVLLRDDEKNLQSSHRIYMNHILNYRGYRFYQSSYDTDEKGSVLSVNKDHTGTLITYIGYFLLSLGIILSLINPNSRFRKLNRDITLSGKKKAVLTLLLTAALCSGNGTKVLAAEDSQQYEIPAGHAKEFGKLLIQDPQGRIKPMNTLSSEILRKVSRKTKLNGMGSDQVLLGMLADPVTWQNVSMIRISHPGITELLGIRGKHASFMDFVDPELEGGYKILAPVMLAHRLKPAERSKFDTEILRVDERNNICYMVYDWTILRILPDSNDEDQAWHNPSTIKNVYSGTDSLFAVNITQLYFESVKEGMSSGDWSKADEYLGYIKVFQNRMGSKILPSTLKQKAEILYNRVSIFDRLARFYLAIGMSLLIILLVQILGKKERLKKLRKFCKT
;
A
#
# COMPACT_ATOMS: atom_id res chain seq x y z
N GLY A 1 -5.26 14.66 25.51
CA GLY A 1 -6.09 13.69 26.23
C GLY A 1 -7.29 14.41 26.83
N LEU A 2 -8.16 13.69 27.52
CA LEU A 2 -9.34 14.26 28.15
C LEU A 2 -8.99 14.89 29.53
N PRO A 3 -9.68 15.96 29.94
CA PRO A 3 -9.57 16.46 31.30
C PRO A 3 -10.02 15.39 32.30
N GLY A 4 -9.38 15.37 33.46
CA GLY A 4 -9.67 14.38 34.51
C GLY A 4 -11.04 14.62 35.13
N GLN A 5 -11.81 13.56 35.35
CA GLN A 5 -13.05 13.68 36.12
C GLN A 5 -12.71 13.84 37.62
N PRO A 6 -13.34 14.80 38.31
CA PRO A 6 -13.11 14.98 39.74
C PRO A 6 -13.67 13.80 40.53
N ARG A 7 -12.85 13.26 41.44
CA ARG A 7 -13.30 12.34 42.48
C ARG A 7 -13.16 13.00 43.83
N GLN A 8 -14.25 13.02 44.58
CA GLN A 8 -14.26 13.51 45.94
C GLN A 8 -13.79 12.39 46.88
N ILE A 9 -12.79 12.67 47.70
CA ILE A 9 -12.26 11.77 48.71
C ILE A 9 -12.33 12.49 50.05
N ARG A 10 -12.91 11.83 51.05
CA ARG A 10 -13.00 12.37 52.40
C ARG A 10 -11.84 11.84 53.23
N PHE A 11 -11.00 12.74 53.75
CA PHE A 11 -9.92 12.38 54.65
C PHE A 11 -10.09 13.17 55.95
N SER A 12 -10.40 12.45 57.04
CA SER A 12 -10.79 13.03 58.33
C SER A 12 -11.99 13.98 58.19
N GLU A 13 -11.85 15.25 58.60
CA GLU A 13 -12.91 16.28 58.51
C GLU A 13 -12.84 17.13 57.22
N ARG A 14 -11.95 16.80 56.27
CA ARG A 14 -11.78 17.59 55.04
C ARG A 14 -12.22 16.79 53.82
N GLU A 15 -12.97 17.45 52.96
CA GLU A 15 -13.33 16.94 51.64
C GLU A 15 -12.30 17.44 50.62
N ILE A 16 -11.65 16.51 49.92
CA ILE A 16 -10.63 16.81 48.92
C ILE A 16 -11.14 16.37 47.55
N LEU A 17 -11.10 17.27 46.58
CA LEU A 17 -11.40 16.97 45.18
C LEU A 17 -10.10 16.62 44.46
N LEU A 18 -9.96 15.37 44.01
CA LEU A 18 -8.81 14.88 43.26
C LEU A 18 -9.18 14.68 41.79
N THR A 19 -8.49 15.38 40.89
CA THR A 19 -8.62 15.23 39.44
C THR A 19 -7.28 14.79 38.85
N PHE A 20 -7.27 13.71 38.07
CA PHE A 20 -6.11 13.28 37.29
C PHE A 20 -6.48 13.20 35.82
N GLY A 21 -5.85 14.02 34.97
CA GLY A 21 -6.09 14.02 33.53
C GLY A 21 -5.29 15.09 32.79
N SER A 22 -5.61 15.31 31.51
CA SER A 22 -4.90 16.28 30.68
C SER A 22 -5.24 17.71 31.07
N ILE A 23 -4.22 18.59 31.09
CA ILE A 23 -4.41 20.02 31.29
C ILE A 23 -5.02 20.61 30.01
N ALA A 24 -6.19 21.25 30.13
CA ALA A 24 -6.80 21.99 29.04
C ALA A 24 -6.00 23.27 28.76
N ARG A 25 -5.71 23.55 27.48
CA ARG A 25 -5.01 24.75 27.03
C ARG A 25 -5.83 25.41 25.93
N SER A 26 -6.15 26.69 26.11
CA SER A 26 -6.81 27.48 25.08
C SER A 26 -5.86 27.79 23.92
N LEU A 27 -6.41 27.80 22.71
CA LEU A 27 -5.70 28.22 21.50
C LEU A 27 -5.84 29.75 21.34
N PRO A 28 -4.82 30.43 20.78
CA PRO A 28 -4.89 31.88 20.52
C PRO A 28 -5.65 32.22 19.22
N PHE A 29 -6.39 31.26 18.67
CA PHE A 29 -7.21 31.35 17.47
C PHE A 29 -8.31 30.29 17.57
N SER A 30 -9.35 30.39 16.77
CA SER A 30 -10.43 29.41 16.70
C SER A 30 -10.42 28.65 15.37
N LEU A 31 -10.92 27.42 15.43
CA LEU A 31 -11.19 26.58 14.26
C LEU A 31 -12.68 26.28 14.27
N GLU A 32 -13.33 26.55 13.15
CA GLU A 32 -14.74 26.23 12.92
C GLU A 32 -14.82 25.18 11.82
N LEU A 33 -15.54 24.09 12.06
CA LEU A 33 -15.77 23.06 11.05
C LEU A 33 -16.84 23.58 10.08
N GLU A 34 -16.45 23.87 8.84
CA GLU A 34 -17.38 24.29 7.78
C GLU A 34 -18.10 23.09 7.20
N ASP A 35 -17.35 22.01 6.92
CA ASP A 35 -17.89 20.80 6.31
C ASP A 35 -17.04 19.57 6.67
N PHE A 36 -17.69 18.42 6.77
CA PHE A 36 -17.05 17.12 6.99
C PHE A 36 -17.47 16.15 5.88
N ILE A 37 -16.47 15.66 5.16
CA ILE A 37 -16.68 14.77 4.00
C ILE A 37 -16.17 13.39 4.38
N LEU A 38 -17.06 12.39 4.31
CA LEU A 38 -16.74 10.98 4.50
C LEU A 38 -16.94 10.25 3.19
N ASP A 39 -15.84 9.97 2.50
CA ASP A 39 -15.87 9.13 1.31
C ASP A 39 -16.00 7.67 1.70
N ARG A 40 -16.74 6.91 0.90
CA ARG A 40 -16.87 5.46 1.03
C ARG A 40 -16.35 4.77 -0.21
N TYR A 41 -16.03 3.49 -0.08
CA TYR A 41 -15.77 2.68 -1.26
C TYR A 41 -17.06 2.63 -2.12
N PRO A 42 -16.95 2.74 -3.47
CA PRO A 42 -18.10 2.61 -4.35
C PRO A 42 -18.89 1.34 -4.02
N GLY A 43 -20.22 1.43 -3.93
CA GLY A 43 -21.10 0.28 -3.63
C GLY A 43 -21.00 -0.29 -2.21
N SER A 44 -20.23 0.34 -1.32
CA SER A 44 -20.00 -0.14 0.05
C SER A 44 -20.30 0.95 1.09
N SER A 45 -20.71 0.54 2.29
CA SER A 45 -20.85 1.44 3.44
C SER A 45 -19.53 1.63 4.19
N SER A 46 -18.41 1.00 3.78
CA SER A 46 -17.12 1.16 4.45
C SER A 46 -16.43 2.50 4.10
N PRO A 47 -15.93 3.26 5.10
CA PRO A 47 -15.13 4.47 4.88
C PRO A 47 -13.86 4.24 4.06
N SER A 48 -13.62 5.07 3.03
CA SER A 48 -12.38 5.07 2.24
C SER A 48 -11.46 6.23 2.60
N SER A 49 -12.01 7.43 2.80
CA SER A 49 -11.32 8.62 3.28
C SER A 49 -12.26 9.53 4.08
N PHE A 50 -11.67 10.40 4.88
CA PHE A 50 -12.39 11.46 5.56
C PHE A 50 -11.58 12.75 5.54
N GLU A 51 -12.26 13.86 5.30
CA GLU A 51 -11.72 15.20 5.16
C GLU A 51 -12.55 16.18 5.99
N SER A 52 -11.91 17.21 6.52
CA SER A 52 -12.56 18.31 7.23
C SER A 52 -12.18 19.64 6.61
N SER A 53 -13.16 20.39 6.13
CA SER A 53 -13.01 21.80 5.78
C SER A 53 -13.16 22.62 7.05
N VAL A 54 -12.11 23.33 7.42
CA VAL A 54 -12.07 24.14 8.64
C VAL A 54 -11.74 25.59 8.32
N LEU A 55 -12.49 26.49 8.92
CA LEU A 55 -12.24 27.91 8.89
C LEU A 55 -11.36 28.29 10.09
N LEU A 56 -10.14 28.72 9.78
CA LEU A 56 -9.23 29.28 10.76
C LEU A 56 -9.57 30.76 10.96
N ARG A 57 -9.87 31.16 12.20
CA ARG A 57 -10.08 32.57 12.58
C ARG A 57 -9.09 32.98 13.66
N ASP A 58 -8.34 34.04 13.39
CA ASP A 58 -7.36 34.61 14.31
C ASP A 58 -7.57 36.13 14.42
N ASP A 59 -8.27 36.53 15.48
CA ASP A 59 -8.67 37.92 15.73
C ASP A 59 -7.47 38.83 15.99
N GLU A 60 -6.39 38.32 16.60
CA GLU A 60 -5.17 39.11 16.85
C GLU A 60 -4.46 39.52 15.55
N LYS A 61 -4.58 38.70 14.50
CA LYS A 61 -3.98 38.95 13.19
C LYS A 61 -4.99 39.40 12.13
N ASN A 62 -6.26 39.54 12.49
CA ASN A 62 -7.36 39.77 11.56
C ASN A 62 -7.31 38.81 10.35
N LEU A 63 -7.02 37.53 10.61
CA LEU A 63 -6.90 36.50 9.57
C LEU A 63 -8.08 35.55 9.64
N GLN A 64 -8.70 35.34 8.48
CA GLN A 64 -9.73 34.32 8.28
C GLN A 64 -9.41 33.55 6.99
N SER A 65 -9.16 32.24 7.10
CA SER A 65 -8.81 31.41 5.96
C SER A 65 -9.38 30.00 6.07
N SER A 66 -9.97 29.51 4.98
CA SER A 66 -10.48 28.13 4.91
C SER A 66 -9.35 27.17 4.52
N HIS A 67 -9.31 26.02 5.19
CA HIS A 67 -8.29 25.00 5.04
C HIS A 67 -8.93 23.61 5.07
N ARG A 68 -8.38 22.69 4.27
CA ARG A 68 -8.79 21.28 4.27
C ARG A 68 -7.77 20.43 5.02
N ILE A 69 -8.24 19.61 5.95
CA ILE A 69 -7.42 18.67 6.72
C ILE A 69 -7.85 17.25 6.35
N TYR A 70 -6.92 16.46 5.81
CA TYR A 70 -7.15 15.07 5.40
C TYR A 70 -5.87 14.25 5.50
N MET A 71 -5.91 12.98 5.10
CA MET A 71 -4.76 12.09 5.19
C MET A 71 -3.52 12.68 4.49
N ASN A 72 -2.41 12.79 5.22
CA ASN A 72 -1.13 13.39 4.79
C ASN A 72 -1.17 14.89 4.47
N HIS A 73 -2.27 15.59 4.74
CA HIS A 73 -2.38 17.05 4.59
C HIS A 73 -2.85 17.68 5.90
N ILE A 74 -1.94 18.42 6.52
CA ILE A 74 -2.12 18.98 7.86
C ILE A 74 -2.31 20.49 7.80
N LEU A 75 -3.10 21.04 8.72
CA LEU A 75 -3.10 22.48 8.97
C LEU A 75 -1.94 22.82 9.91
N ASN A 76 -1.02 23.65 9.46
CA ASN A 76 0.09 24.15 10.27
C ASN A 76 -0.02 25.67 10.45
N TYR A 77 -0.33 26.11 11.67
CA TYR A 77 -0.56 27.52 11.97
C TYR A 77 0.00 27.91 13.35
N ARG A 78 0.75 29.02 13.43
CA ARG A 78 1.42 29.50 14.67
C ARG A 78 2.18 28.42 15.45
N GLY A 79 2.78 27.45 14.74
CA GLY A 79 3.50 26.32 15.33
C GLY A 79 2.63 25.19 15.88
N TYR A 80 1.30 25.27 15.72
CA TYR A 80 0.35 24.19 15.96
C TYR A 80 0.13 23.41 14.66
N ARG A 81 0.17 22.08 14.76
CA ARG A 81 -0.10 21.16 13.67
C ARG A 81 -1.36 20.37 14.00
N PHE A 82 -2.37 20.50 13.15
CA PHE A 82 -3.64 19.80 13.27
C PHE A 82 -3.67 18.64 12.28
N TYR A 83 -3.93 17.46 12.79
CA TYR A 83 -4.05 16.23 12.05
C TYR A 83 -5.48 15.72 12.19
N GLN A 84 -6.09 15.32 11.09
CA GLN A 84 -7.36 14.60 11.14
C GLN A 84 -7.13 13.26 11.87
N SER A 85 -7.86 13.01 12.96
CA SER A 85 -7.62 11.85 13.83
C SER A 85 -8.77 10.84 13.89
N SER A 86 -10.02 11.32 13.96
CA SER A 86 -11.25 10.54 13.88
C SER A 86 -12.44 11.47 13.59
N TYR A 87 -13.67 10.97 13.71
CA TYR A 87 -14.91 11.70 13.46
C TYR A 87 -16.02 11.20 14.40
N ASP A 88 -17.09 11.99 14.52
CA ASP A 88 -18.21 11.70 15.43
C ASP A 88 -19.16 10.63 14.88
N THR A 89 -19.95 10.02 15.77
CA THR A 89 -20.83 8.88 15.42
C THR A 89 -21.99 9.25 14.50
N ASP A 90 -22.37 10.52 14.48
CA ASP A 90 -23.42 11.07 13.62
C ASP A 90 -22.89 11.55 12.26
N GLU A 91 -21.59 11.37 12.00
CA GLU A 91 -20.89 11.78 10.77
C GLU A 91 -20.95 13.30 10.51
N LYS A 92 -21.21 14.11 11.54
CA LYS A 92 -21.28 15.58 11.43
C LYS A 92 -20.13 16.31 12.10
N GLY A 93 -19.29 15.58 12.84
CA GLY A 93 -18.20 16.14 13.62
C GLY A 93 -16.85 15.53 13.30
N SER A 94 -15.80 16.33 13.50
CA SER A 94 -14.42 15.99 13.21
C SER A 94 -13.58 16.06 14.48
N VAL A 95 -12.73 15.05 14.69
CA VAL A 95 -11.79 15.02 15.83
C VAL A 95 -10.38 15.26 15.32
N LEU A 96 -9.82 16.42 15.66
CA LEU A 96 -8.46 16.80 15.32
C LEU A 96 -7.47 16.45 16.44
N SER A 97 -6.31 15.91 16.06
CA SER A 97 -5.15 15.78 16.95
C SER A 97 -4.24 16.98 16.77
N VAL A 98 -3.84 17.61 17.88
CA VAL A 98 -3.04 18.84 17.87
C VAL A 98 -1.65 18.55 18.44
N ASN A 99 -0.62 18.97 17.71
CA ASN A 99 0.75 18.95 18.18
C ASN A 99 1.36 20.35 18.13
N LYS A 100 2.02 20.79 19.21
CA LYS A 100 2.75 22.06 19.29
C LYS A 100 4.16 21.80 19.80
N ASP A 101 5.02 21.28 18.94
CA ASP A 101 6.42 21.01 19.25
C ASP A 101 7.35 21.45 18.11
N HIS A 102 7.44 22.77 17.92
CA HIS A 102 8.32 23.35 16.93
C HIS A 102 9.80 23.09 17.27
N THR A 103 10.18 23.26 18.53
CA THR A 103 11.57 23.12 18.98
C THR A 103 12.05 21.68 18.93
N GLY A 104 11.28 20.72 19.44
CA GLY A 104 11.63 19.30 19.35
C GLY A 104 11.61 18.80 17.91
N THR A 105 10.70 19.29 17.07
CA THR A 105 10.78 19.03 15.63
C THR A 105 12.10 19.57 15.06
N LEU A 106 12.45 20.83 15.33
CA LEU A 106 13.69 21.43 14.80
C LEU A 106 14.93 20.66 15.25
N ILE A 107 15.04 20.30 16.53
CA ILE A 107 16.15 19.51 17.08
C ILE A 107 16.25 18.15 16.36
N THR A 108 15.12 17.48 16.16
CA THR A 108 15.08 16.18 15.46
C THR A 108 15.58 16.33 14.02
N TYR A 109 15.14 17.36 13.31
CA TYR A 109 15.56 17.62 11.93
C TYR A 109 17.03 18.03 11.84
N ILE A 110 17.55 18.83 12.78
CA ILE A 110 18.99 19.12 12.90
C ILE A 110 19.76 17.82 13.15
N GLY A 111 19.28 16.93 14.02
CA GLY A 111 19.87 15.63 14.27
C GLY A 111 19.94 14.76 13.00
N TYR A 112 18.84 14.67 12.24
CA TYR A 112 18.81 13.96 10.96
C TYR A 112 19.74 14.59 9.93
N PHE A 113 19.81 15.92 9.88
CA PHE A 113 20.74 16.64 9.02
C PHE A 113 22.20 16.34 9.38
N LEU A 114 22.57 16.45 10.67
CA LEU A 114 23.92 16.15 11.15
C LEU A 114 24.30 14.68 10.94
N LEU A 115 23.36 13.74 11.12
CA LEU A 115 23.57 12.32 10.82
C LEU A 115 23.87 12.11 9.33
N SER A 116 23.03 12.70 8.46
CA SER A 116 23.18 12.61 7.00
C SER A 116 24.51 13.22 6.55
N LEU A 117 24.83 14.40 7.09
CA LEU A 117 26.10 15.09 6.85
C LEU A 117 27.29 14.27 7.35
N GLY A 118 27.20 13.66 8.54
CA GLY A 118 28.23 12.78 9.08
C GLY A 118 28.50 11.56 8.21
N ILE A 119 27.46 10.96 7.63
CA ILE A 119 27.59 9.85 6.66
C ILE A 119 28.32 10.34 5.40
N ILE A 120 27.92 11.47 4.83
CA ILE A 120 28.54 12.04 3.63
C ILE A 120 30.02 12.39 3.89
N LEU A 121 30.31 13.10 4.98
CA LEU A 121 31.67 13.47 5.37
C LEU A 121 32.53 12.23 5.65
N SER A 122 31.96 11.18 6.23
CA SER A 122 32.66 9.91 6.45
C SER A 122 33.05 9.21 5.13
N LEU A 123 32.25 9.36 4.07
CA LEU A 123 32.57 8.82 2.74
C LEU A 123 33.68 9.62 2.04
N ILE A 124 33.71 10.95 2.22
CA ILE A 124 34.69 11.84 1.56
C ILE A 124 36.03 11.88 2.32
N ASN A 125 36.00 11.78 3.65
CA ASN A 125 37.18 11.97 4.49
C ASN A 125 38.28 10.95 4.14
N PRO A 126 39.49 11.41 3.73
CA PRO A 126 40.61 10.54 3.36
C PRO A 126 41.08 9.64 4.52
N ASN A 127 40.92 10.09 5.76
CA ASN A 127 41.32 9.37 6.97
C ASN A 127 40.19 8.51 7.57
N SER A 128 39.03 8.44 6.91
CA SER A 128 37.88 7.65 7.36
C SER A 128 38.23 6.18 7.50
N ARG A 129 37.63 5.51 8.49
CA ARG A 129 37.70 4.05 8.65
C ARG A 129 37.20 3.33 7.39
N PHE A 130 36.25 3.92 6.65
CA PHE A 130 35.77 3.39 5.38
C PHE A 130 36.89 3.31 4.34
N ARG A 131 37.68 4.38 4.18
CA ARG A 131 38.80 4.44 3.23
C ARG A 131 39.98 3.59 3.68
N LYS A 132 40.28 3.56 4.99
CA LYS A 132 41.28 2.64 5.57
C LYS A 132 40.88 1.18 5.31
N LEU A 133 39.63 0.81 5.58
CA LEU A 133 39.11 -0.53 5.31
C LEU A 133 39.13 -0.87 3.81
N ASN A 134 38.76 0.07 2.94
CA ASN A 134 38.86 -0.12 1.49
C ASN A 134 40.32 -0.36 1.06
N ARG A 135 41.27 0.43 1.57
CA ARG A 135 42.70 0.24 1.32
C ARG A 135 43.20 -1.10 1.85
N ASP A 136 42.82 -1.50 3.05
CA ASP A 136 43.23 -2.77 3.64
C ASP A 136 42.64 -3.98 2.87
N ILE A 137 41.40 -3.86 2.37
CA ILE A 137 40.79 -4.85 1.46
C ILE A 137 41.53 -4.90 0.12
N THR A 138 41.96 -3.75 -0.42
CA THR A 138 42.75 -3.70 -1.67
C THR A 138 44.13 -4.35 -1.52
N LEU A 139 44.81 -4.12 -0.39
CA LEU A 139 46.15 -4.61 -0.10
C LEU A 139 46.16 -6.11 0.27
N SER A 140 45.10 -6.60 0.91
CA SER A 140 45.04 -7.99 1.38
C SER A 140 44.71 -9.01 0.27
N GLY A 141 44.52 -8.60 -0.99
CA GLY A 141 44.07 -9.50 -2.08
C GLY A 141 42.65 -10.09 -1.88
N LYS A 142 41.99 -9.77 -0.76
CA LYS A 142 40.67 -10.29 -0.35
C LYS A 142 39.51 -9.73 -1.17
N LYS A 143 39.77 -8.78 -2.08
CA LYS A 143 38.81 -8.35 -3.12
C LYS A 143 38.27 -9.54 -3.91
N LYS A 144 39.15 -10.50 -4.27
CA LYS A 144 38.72 -11.71 -4.97
C LYS A 144 37.79 -12.54 -4.08
N ALA A 145 38.10 -12.73 -2.80
CA ALA A 145 37.23 -13.47 -1.87
C ALA A 145 35.87 -12.80 -1.63
N VAL A 146 35.82 -11.47 -1.51
CA VAL A 146 34.56 -10.71 -1.36
C VAL A 146 33.76 -10.74 -2.65
N LEU A 147 34.41 -10.56 -3.81
CA LEU A 147 33.75 -10.65 -5.12
C LEU A 147 33.24 -12.06 -5.40
N THR A 148 34.01 -13.10 -5.05
CA THR A 148 33.60 -14.50 -5.12
C THR A 148 32.42 -14.75 -4.17
N LEU A 149 32.42 -14.21 -2.95
CA LEU A 149 31.30 -14.33 -2.01
C LEU A 149 30.03 -13.61 -2.52
N LEU A 150 30.17 -12.45 -3.15
CA LEU A 150 29.07 -11.71 -3.76
C LEU A 150 28.52 -12.45 -4.98
N LEU A 151 29.40 -13.02 -5.82
CA LEU A 151 29.02 -13.82 -6.98
C LEU A 151 28.37 -15.14 -6.56
N THR A 152 28.91 -15.86 -5.57
CA THR A 152 28.30 -17.09 -5.06
C THR A 152 26.99 -16.81 -4.34
N ALA A 153 26.86 -15.71 -3.58
CA ALA A 153 25.58 -15.28 -3.03
C ALA A 153 24.56 -14.92 -4.13
N ALA A 154 25.02 -14.37 -5.26
CA ALA A 154 24.14 -14.02 -6.39
C ALA A 154 23.68 -15.28 -7.13
N LEU A 155 24.56 -16.26 -7.30
CA LEU A 155 24.28 -17.58 -7.87
C LEU A 155 23.36 -18.42 -6.95
N CYS A 156 23.57 -18.38 -5.63
CA CYS A 156 22.72 -19.08 -4.66
C CYS A 156 21.35 -18.40 -4.45
N SER A 157 21.19 -17.13 -4.85
CA SER A 157 19.89 -16.44 -4.85
C SER A 157 18.98 -16.88 -6.00
N GLY A 158 19.47 -17.73 -6.90
CA GLY A 158 18.81 -18.13 -8.13
C GLY A 158 18.57 -19.64 -8.22
N ASN A 159 17.98 -20.26 -7.20
CA ASN A 159 17.25 -21.52 -7.33
C ASN A 159 16.30 -21.65 -6.15
N GLY A 160 15.16 -20.96 -6.22
CA GLY A 160 13.99 -21.43 -5.49
C GLY A 160 13.74 -22.85 -5.97
N THR A 161 13.87 -23.82 -5.08
CA THR A 161 13.39 -25.17 -5.31
C THR A 161 11.97 -25.04 -5.86
N LYS A 162 11.76 -25.47 -7.11
CA LYS A 162 10.43 -25.80 -7.57
C LYS A 162 10.00 -26.98 -6.71
N VAL A 163 9.41 -26.68 -5.55
CA VAL A 163 8.54 -27.64 -4.88
C VAL A 163 7.48 -27.91 -5.92
N LEU A 164 7.52 -29.12 -6.49
CA LEU A 164 6.43 -29.69 -7.25
C LEU A 164 5.29 -29.87 -6.25
N ALA A 165 4.58 -28.78 -5.97
CA ALA A 165 3.22 -28.89 -5.51
C ALA A 165 2.46 -29.45 -6.70
N ALA A 166 2.21 -30.76 -6.65
CA ALA A 166 1.13 -31.35 -7.41
C ALA A 166 -0.15 -30.74 -6.83
N GLU A 167 -0.63 -29.67 -7.45
CA GLU A 167 -1.97 -29.16 -7.24
C GLU A 167 -2.69 -29.16 -8.58
N ASP A 168 -3.53 -30.17 -8.69
CA ASP A 168 -4.59 -30.34 -9.66
C ASP A 168 -5.34 -29.00 -9.84
N SER A 169 -5.07 -28.32 -10.96
CA SER A 169 -5.84 -27.14 -11.37
C SER A 169 -5.81 -27.04 -12.90
N GLN A 170 -6.33 -28.10 -13.54
CA GLN A 170 -6.92 -27.91 -14.85
C GLN A 170 -8.15 -27.02 -14.70
N GLN A 171 -7.99 -25.69 -14.85
CA GLN A 171 -9.04 -24.83 -15.41
C GLN A 171 -8.60 -23.37 -15.52
N TYR A 172 -8.67 -22.83 -16.74
CA TYR A 172 -8.59 -21.41 -17.11
C TYR A 172 -7.21 -20.72 -17.10
N GLU A 173 -6.25 -21.24 -17.86
CA GLU A 173 -5.02 -20.49 -18.14
C GLU A 173 -5.25 -19.44 -19.23
N ILE A 174 -5.39 -18.18 -18.83
CA ILE A 174 -5.30 -17.03 -19.75
C ILE A 174 -3.90 -17.04 -20.39
N PRO A 175 -3.77 -17.03 -21.74
CA PRO A 175 -2.47 -17.05 -22.40
C PRO A 175 -1.58 -15.90 -21.95
N ALA A 176 -0.32 -16.20 -21.62
CA ALA A 176 0.64 -15.20 -21.18
C ALA A 176 0.90 -14.10 -22.24
N GLY A 177 0.68 -14.42 -23.53
CA GLY A 177 0.72 -13.46 -24.64
C GLY A 177 -0.38 -12.42 -24.52
N HIS A 178 -1.64 -12.86 -24.44
CA HIS A 178 -2.80 -11.98 -24.29
C HIS A 178 -2.72 -11.13 -23.02
N ALA A 179 -2.41 -11.75 -21.87
CA ALA A 179 -2.24 -11.04 -20.61
C ALA A 179 -1.14 -9.96 -20.67
N LYS A 180 -0.08 -10.17 -21.46
CA LYS A 180 0.99 -9.18 -21.67
C LYS A 180 0.51 -7.99 -22.50
N GLU A 181 -0.37 -8.18 -23.47
CA GLU A 181 -0.97 -7.07 -24.21
C GLU A 181 -1.98 -6.31 -23.33
N PHE A 182 -2.80 -7.02 -22.55
CA PHE A 182 -3.67 -6.43 -21.54
C PHE A 182 -2.87 -5.56 -20.55
N GLY A 183 -1.74 -6.06 -20.05
CA GLY A 183 -0.85 -5.32 -19.15
C GLY A 183 -0.26 -4.03 -19.74
N LYS A 184 -0.30 -3.84 -21.07
CA LYS A 184 0.13 -2.60 -21.74
C LYS A 184 -0.97 -1.55 -21.86
N LEU A 185 -2.23 -1.90 -21.63
CA LEU A 185 -3.30 -0.90 -21.57
C LEU A 185 -2.95 0.15 -20.52
N LEU A 186 -3.44 1.37 -20.73
CA LEU A 186 -3.20 2.46 -19.81
C LEU A 186 -4.41 2.62 -18.89
N ILE A 187 -4.15 3.12 -17.70
CA ILE A 187 -5.15 3.42 -16.68
C ILE A 187 -4.73 4.66 -15.92
N GLN A 188 -5.69 5.51 -15.58
CA GLN A 188 -5.49 6.66 -14.71
C GLN A 188 -5.72 6.24 -13.25
N ASP A 189 -4.78 6.51 -12.36
CA ASP A 189 -5.01 6.32 -10.93
C ASP A 189 -5.88 7.44 -10.34
N PRO A 190 -6.41 7.29 -9.10
CA PRO A 190 -7.23 8.32 -8.48
C PRO A 190 -6.54 9.69 -8.32
N GLN A 191 -5.21 9.73 -8.40
CA GLN A 191 -4.40 10.94 -8.34
C GLN A 191 -4.14 11.56 -9.73
N GLY A 192 -4.75 11.02 -10.79
CA GLY A 192 -4.63 11.53 -12.16
C GLY A 192 -3.42 11.00 -12.94
N ARG A 193 -2.55 10.17 -12.35
CA ARG A 193 -1.37 9.64 -13.04
C ARG A 193 -1.77 8.47 -13.94
N ILE A 194 -1.38 8.57 -15.21
CA ILE A 194 -1.50 7.47 -16.16
C ILE A 194 -0.33 6.49 -15.98
N LYS A 195 -0.68 5.21 -15.81
CA LYS A 195 0.26 4.10 -15.67
C LYS A 195 -0.18 2.88 -16.48
N PRO A 196 0.72 1.95 -16.82
CA PRO A 196 0.33 0.68 -17.43
C PRO A 196 -0.54 -0.16 -16.49
N MET A 197 -1.46 -0.92 -17.06
CA MET A 197 -2.32 -1.88 -16.37
C MET A 197 -1.49 -2.92 -15.60
N ASN A 198 -0.30 -3.27 -16.10
CA ASN A 198 0.64 -4.13 -15.39
C ASN A 198 1.10 -3.56 -14.04
N THR A 199 1.22 -2.23 -13.92
CA THR A 199 1.53 -1.59 -12.63
C THR A 199 0.37 -1.83 -11.68
N LEU A 200 -0.86 -1.53 -12.10
CA LEU A 200 -2.06 -1.74 -11.29
C LEU A 200 -2.23 -3.21 -10.88
N SER A 201 -2.14 -4.14 -11.83
CA SER A 201 -2.28 -5.58 -11.58
C SER A 201 -1.27 -6.06 -10.53
N SER A 202 -0.01 -5.61 -10.64
CA SER A 202 1.05 -5.98 -9.71
C SER A 202 0.84 -5.37 -8.31
N GLU A 203 0.30 -4.16 -8.23
CA GLU A 203 -0.06 -3.49 -6.98
C GLU A 203 -1.21 -4.21 -6.28
N ILE A 204 -2.29 -4.50 -7.00
CA ILE A 204 -3.46 -5.23 -6.48
C ILE A 204 -3.03 -6.60 -5.96
N LEU A 205 -2.35 -7.41 -6.78
CA LEU A 205 -1.97 -8.76 -6.36
C LEU A 205 -1.08 -8.75 -5.12
N ARG A 206 -0.10 -7.83 -5.05
CA ARG A 206 0.77 -7.67 -3.87
C ARG A 206 0.02 -7.15 -2.64
N LYS A 207 -0.96 -6.27 -2.82
CA LYS A 207 -1.73 -5.67 -1.71
C LYS A 207 -2.72 -6.68 -1.12
N VAL A 208 -3.44 -7.39 -1.99
CA VAL A 208 -4.47 -8.37 -1.62
C VAL A 208 -3.84 -9.68 -1.14
N SER A 209 -2.98 -10.31 -1.94
CA SER A 209 -2.44 -11.66 -1.65
C SER A 209 -1.07 -11.67 -0.96
N ARG A 210 -0.35 -10.54 -0.98
CA ARG A 210 1.08 -10.46 -0.56
C ARG A 210 2.02 -11.36 -1.36
N LYS A 211 1.58 -11.84 -2.52
CA LYS A 211 2.37 -12.63 -3.48
C LYS A 211 2.57 -11.84 -4.78
N THR A 212 3.54 -12.28 -5.58
CA THR A 212 3.76 -11.77 -6.96
C THR A 212 3.17 -12.69 -8.03
N LYS A 213 2.76 -13.90 -7.63
CA LYS A 213 2.08 -14.90 -8.44
C LYS A 213 1.03 -15.59 -7.60
N LEU A 214 -0.05 -16.05 -8.22
CA LEU A 214 -1.10 -16.83 -7.59
C LEU A 214 -1.40 -18.02 -8.49
N ASN A 215 -1.36 -19.25 -7.96
CA ASN A 215 -1.64 -20.49 -8.71
C ASN A 215 -0.88 -20.55 -10.05
N GLY A 216 0.42 -20.24 -10.04
CA GLY A 216 1.26 -20.20 -11.26
C GLY A 216 1.10 -18.95 -12.13
N MET A 217 -0.03 -18.25 -12.04
CA MET A 217 -0.36 -17.06 -12.84
C MET A 217 0.38 -15.80 -12.39
N GLY A 218 0.73 -14.96 -13.36
CA GLY A 218 1.24 -13.60 -13.12
C GLY A 218 0.12 -12.62 -12.77
N SER A 219 0.48 -11.42 -12.32
CA SER A 219 -0.49 -10.40 -11.89
C SER A 219 -1.49 -9.99 -12.99
N ASP A 220 -1.04 -9.88 -14.24
CA ASP A 220 -1.89 -9.51 -15.38
C ASP A 220 -2.97 -10.58 -15.65
N GLN A 221 -2.59 -11.86 -15.57
CA GLN A 221 -3.52 -12.99 -15.72
C GLN A 221 -4.52 -13.01 -14.55
N VAL A 222 -4.06 -12.83 -13.32
CA VAL A 222 -4.93 -12.80 -12.15
C VAL A 222 -5.95 -11.66 -12.25
N LEU A 223 -5.50 -10.44 -12.53
CA LEU A 223 -6.40 -9.30 -12.65
C LEU A 223 -7.40 -9.50 -13.81
N LEU A 224 -6.93 -9.95 -14.97
CA LEU A 224 -7.80 -10.19 -16.11
C LEU A 224 -8.84 -11.28 -15.84
N GLY A 225 -8.45 -12.34 -15.12
CA GLY A 225 -9.37 -13.37 -14.68
C GLY A 225 -10.44 -12.82 -13.73
N MET A 226 -10.05 -12.01 -12.74
CA MET A 226 -10.99 -11.37 -11.82
C MET A 226 -12.00 -10.47 -12.54
N LEU A 227 -11.57 -9.76 -13.58
CA LEU A 227 -12.41 -8.84 -14.37
C LEU A 227 -13.38 -9.58 -15.30
N ALA A 228 -12.91 -10.66 -15.94
CA ALA A 228 -13.67 -11.41 -16.93
C ALA A 228 -14.61 -12.45 -16.32
N ASP A 229 -14.25 -13.03 -15.17
CA ASP A 229 -15.07 -14.03 -14.49
C ASP A 229 -15.17 -13.81 -12.96
N PRO A 230 -15.84 -12.72 -12.52
CA PRO A 230 -16.02 -12.41 -11.10
C PRO A 230 -16.60 -13.57 -10.28
N VAL A 231 -17.54 -14.33 -10.85
CA VAL A 231 -18.24 -15.43 -10.16
C VAL A 231 -17.26 -16.49 -9.66
N THR A 232 -16.33 -16.92 -10.50
CA THR A 232 -15.29 -17.88 -10.11
C THR A 232 -14.29 -17.24 -9.16
N TRP A 233 -13.83 -16.02 -9.48
CA TRP A 233 -12.77 -15.37 -8.73
C TRP A 233 -13.16 -14.87 -7.34
N GLN A 234 -14.44 -14.62 -7.08
CA GLN A 234 -14.94 -14.29 -5.74
C GLN A 234 -14.79 -15.47 -4.75
N ASN A 235 -14.71 -16.70 -5.25
CA ASN A 235 -14.50 -17.91 -4.46
C ASN A 235 -13.03 -18.28 -4.27
N VAL A 236 -12.10 -17.61 -4.97
CA VAL A 236 -10.66 -17.90 -4.85
C VAL A 236 -10.10 -17.29 -3.56
N SER A 237 -9.52 -18.13 -2.70
CA SER A 237 -8.92 -17.69 -1.44
C SER A 237 -7.61 -16.91 -1.67
N MET A 238 -7.70 -15.61 -1.90
CA MET A 238 -6.56 -14.74 -2.20
C MET A 238 -6.34 -13.60 -1.21
N ILE A 239 -7.34 -13.21 -0.42
CA ILE A 239 -7.26 -12.06 0.51
C ILE A 239 -6.46 -12.46 1.74
N ARG A 240 -5.25 -11.91 1.92
CA ARG A 240 -4.37 -12.25 3.04
C ARG A 240 -4.95 -11.77 4.38
N ILE A 241 -4.98 -12.64 5.39
CA ILE A 241 -5.43 -12.33 6.76
C ILE A 241 -4.36 -12.64 7.80
N SER A 242 -3.85 -11.62 8.49
CA SER A 242 -2.71 -11.78 9.40
C SER A 242 -3.07 -12.02 10.87
N HIS A 243 -4.35 -11.93 11.26
CA HIS A 243 -4.79 -11.99 12.66
C HIS A 243 -5.79 -13.14 12.90
N PRO A 244 -5.57 -14.01 13.92
CA PRO A 244 -6.46 -15.14 14.20
C PRO A 244 -7.92 -14.76 14.52
N GLY A 245 -8.14 -13.66 15.24
CA GLY A 245 -9.50 -13.18 15.52
C GLY A 245 -10.31 -12.85 14.26
N ILE A 246 -9.65 -12.48 13.15
CA ILE A 246 -10.33 -12.24 11.87
C ILE A 246 -10.66 -13.57 11.19
N THR A 247 -9.77 -14.57 11.29
CA THR A 247 -10.05 -15.90 10.73
C THR A 247 -11.22 -16.58 11.44
N GLU A 248 -11.34 -16.39 12.74
CA GLU A 248 -12.47 -16.86 13.55
C GLU A 248 -13.77 -16.15 13.16
N LEU A 249 -13.74 -14.83 13.05
CA LEU A 249 -14.91 -14.04 12.65
C LEU A 249 -15.43 -14.39 11.24
N LEU A 250 -14.55 -14.76 10.31
CA LEU A 250 -14.93 -15.18 8.97
C LEU A 250 -15.26 -16.68 8.87
N GLY A 251 -14.99 -17.46 9.92
CA GLY A 251 -15.21 -18.92 9.91
C GLY A 251 -14.24 -19.70 9.02
N ILE A 252 -13.07 -19.14 8.70
CA ILE A 252 -12.12 -19.75 7.76
C ILE A 252 -10.97 -20.47 8.46
N ARG A 253 -10.35 -21.40 7.74
CA ARG A 253 -9.10 -22.06 8.16
C ARG A 253 -7.96 -21.62 7.25
N GLY A 254 -6.96 -20.95 7.82
CA GLY A 254 -5.74 -20.59 7.11
C GLY A 254 -5.44 -19.09 7.12
N LYS A 255 -4.63 -18.65 6.14
CA LYS A 255 -4.09 -17.28 6.07
C LYS A 255 -4.66 -16.45 4.92
N HIS A 256 -5.57 -17.02 4.13
CA HIS A 256 -6.22 -16.36 3.01
C HIS A 256 -7.72 -16.63 3.05
N ALA A 257 -8.53 -15.62 2.75
CA ALA A 257 -9.96 -15.70 2.55
C ALA A 257 -10.31 -15.48 1.07
N SER A 258 -11.44 -16.03 0.65
CA SER A 258 -12.16 -15.65 -0.56
C SER A 258 -12.92 -14.33 -0.33
N PHE A 259 -13.43 -13.71 -1.40
CA PHE A 259 -14.34 -12.58 -1.26
C PHE A 259 -15.67 -13.01 -0.62
N MET A 260 -16.17 -14.19 -1.00
CA MET A 260 -17.42 -14.76 -0.47
C MET A 260 -17.36 -15.05 1.04
N ASP A 261 -16.18 -15.29 1.60
CA ASP A 261 -16.03 -15.52 3.05
C ASP A 261 -16.49 -14.31 3.88
N PHE A 262 -16.45 -13.10 3.29
CA PHE A 262 -16.87 -11.85 3.94
C PHE A 262 -18.37 -11.56 3.82
N VAL A 263 -19.07 -12.28 2.95
CA VAL A 263 -20.47 -12.06 2.66
C VAL A 263 -21.32 -13.01 3.50
N ASP A 264 -22.35 -12.47 4.15
CA ASP A 264 -23.36 -13.24 4.88
C ASP A 264 -24.76 -12.80 4.44
N PRO A 265 -25.48 -13.61 3.64
CA PRO A 265 -26.82 -13.26 3.17
C PRO A 265 -27.84 -13.06 4.30
N GLU A 266 -27.61 -13.63 5.49
CA GLU A 266 -28.51 -13.53 6.63
C GLU A 266 -28.28 -12.26 7.48
N LEU A 267 -27.16 -11.56 7.25
CA LEU A 267 -26.80 -10.34 7.96
C LEU A 267 -27.37 -9.11 7.26
N GLU A 268 -27.97 -8.18 8.02
CA GLU A 268 -28.38 -6.88 7.50
C GLU A 268 -27.14 -6.11 6.98
N GLY A 269 -27.15 -5.79 5.68
CA GLY A 269 -26.00 -5.18 5.00
C GLY A 269 -24.90 -6.16 4.54
N GLY A 270 -25.04 -7.46 4.82
CA GLY A 270 -24.31 -8.55 4.18
C GLY A 270 -22.80 -8.64 4.43
N TYR A 271 -22.17 -7.72 5.14
CA TYR A 271 -20.71 -7.64 5.30
C TYR A 271 -20.24 -7.96 6.72
N LYS A 272 -19.69 -9.16 6.94
CA LYS A 272 -19.39 -9.73 8.26
C LYS A 272 -18.47 -8.87 9.15
N ILE A 273 -17.56 -8.10 8.55
CA ILE A 273 -16.56 -7.33 9.29
C ILE A 273 -16.92 -5.84 9.44
N LEU A 274 -18.11 -5.42 8.99
CA LEU A 274 -18.48 -3.99 8.98
C LEU A 274 -18.43 -3.35 10.37
N ALA A 275 -19.06 -3.98 11.37
CA ALA A 275 -19.10 -3.45 12.74
C ALA A 275 -17.70 -3.25 13.34
N PRO A 276 -16.79 -4.24 13.36
CA PRO A 276 -15.43 -4.02 13.86
C PRO A 276 -14.62 -3.02 13.02
N VAL A 277 -14.87 -2.90 11.71
CA VAL A 277 -14.25 -1.87 10.87
C VAL A 277 -14.68 -0.47 11.28
N MET A 278 -15.98 -0.24 11.45
CA MET A 278 -16.51 1.05 11.91
C MET A 278 -15.95 1.44 13.29
N LEU A 279 -15.85 0.49 14.21
CA LEU A 279 -15.22 0.72 15.52
C LEU A 279 -13.74 1.09 15.38
N ALA A 280 -12.98 0.41 14.53
CA ALA A 280 -11.57 0.69 14.31
C ALA A 280 -11.32 2.06 13.67
N HIS A 281 -12.20 2.54 12.76
CA HIS A 281 -12.11 3.88 12.18
C HIS A 281 -12.32 5.00 13.20
N ARG A 282 -13.13 4.77 14.25
CA ARG A 282 -13.37 5.73 15.34
C ARG A 282 -12.16 5.90 16.26
N LEU A 283 -11.28 4.90 16.32
CA LEU A 283 -10.07 4.96 17.14
C LEU A 283 -8.97 5.75 16.44
N LYS A 284 -8.23 6.55 17.23
CA LYS A 284 -7.01 7.20 16.76
C LYS A 284 -5.96 6.16 16.42
N PRO A 285 -5.08 6.38 15.42
CA PRO A 285 -4.05 5.42 15.05
C PRO A 285 -3.18 4.92 16.22
N ALA A 286 -2.92 5.75 17.23
CA ALA A 286 -2.15 5.38 18.42
C ALA A 286 -2.93 4.52 19.43
N GLU A 287 -4.25 4.52 19.37
CA GLU A 287 -5.15 3.78 20.28
C GLU A 287 -5.60 2.45 19.67
N ARG A 288 -5.35 2.23 18.37
CA ARG A 288 -5.70 1.00 17.66
C ARG A 288 -4.86 -0.19 18.14
N SER A 289 -5.53 -1.28 18.45
CA SER A 289 -4.88 -2.56 18.68
C SER A 289 -4.35 -3.16 17.38
N LYS A 290 -3.61 -4.27 17.50
CA LYS A 290 -3.17 -5.06 16.34
C LYS A 290 -4.36 -5.63 15.56
N PHE A 291 -5.45 -5.98 16.25
CA PHE A 291 -6.68 -6.43 15.62
C PHE A 291 -7.30 -5.29 14.80
N ASP A 292 -7.49 -4.11 15.40
CA ASP A 292 -8.08 -2.93 14.74
C ASP A 292 -7.27 -2.50 13.51
N THR A 293 -5.95 -2.58 13.60
CA THR A 293 -5.10 -2.25 12.45
C THR A 293 -5.22 -3.28 11.34
N GLU A 294 -5.33 -4.57 11.67
CA GLU A 294 -5.42 -5.61 10.66
C GLU A 294 -6.83 -5.71 10.06
N ILE A 295 -7.90 -5.45 10.82
CA ILE A 295 -9.28 -5.47 10.28
C ILE A 295 -9.44 -4.39 9.22
N LEU A 296 -8.91 -3.18 9.43
CA LEU A 296 -8.92 -2.10 8.44
C LEU A 296 -8.13 -2.46 7.17
N ARG A 297 -7.00 -3.16 7.31
CA ARG A 297 -6.22 -3.63 6.16
C ARG A 297 -6.93 -4.73 5.40
N VAL A 298 -7.66 -5.60 6.09
CA VAL A 298 -8.44 -6.67 5.47
C VAL A 298 -9.66 -6.08 4.74
N ASP A 299 -10.34 -5.09 5.34
CA ASP A 299 -11.40 -4.31 4.71
C ASP A 299 -10.92 -3.65 3.42
N GLU A 300 -9.80 -2.93 3.47
CA GLU A 300 -9.19 -2.32 2.28
C GLU A 300 -8.91 -3.35 1.18
N ARG A 301 -8.38 -4.53 1.52
CA ARG A 301 -8.13 -5.61 0.53
C ARG A 301 -9.43 -6.14 -0.07
N ASN A 302 -10.48 -6.30 0.75
CA ASN A 302 -11.78 -6.77 0.30
C ASN A 302 -12.46 -5.76 -0.65
N ASN A 303 -12.44 -4.47 -0.28
CA ASN A 303 -12.99 -3.40 -1.12
C ASN A 303 -12.20 -3.23 -2.42
N ILE A 304 -10.88 -3.47 -2.44
CA ILE A 304 -10.11 -3.54 -3.70
C ILE A 304 -10.64 -4.66 -4.61
N CYS A 305 -10.92 -5.85 -4.06
CA CYS A 305 -11.51 -6.93 -4.85
C CYS A 305 -12.89 -6.54 -5.38
N TYR A 306 -13.74 -5.93 -4.53
CA TYR A 306 -15.06 -5.43 -4.94
C TYR A 306 -14.96 -4.47 -6.13
N MET A 307 -14.07 -3.47 -6.04
CA MET A 307 -13.85 -2.49 -7.11
C MET A 307 -13.30 -3.10 -8.41
N VAL A 308 -12.65 -4.27 -8.33
CA VAL A 308 -12.25 -5.03 -9.51
C VAL A 308 -13.48 -5.73 -10.10
N TYR A 309 -14.28 -6.40 -9.29
CA TYR A 309 -15.43 -7.17 -9.76
C TYR A 309 -16.54 -6.30 -10.38
N ASP A 310 -16.72 -5.07 -9.92
CA ASP A 310 -17.69 -4.11 -10.46
C ASP A 310 -17.12 -3.15 -11.53
N TRP A 311 -15.84 -3.33 -11.87
CA TRP A 311 -15.06 -2.51 -12.81
C TRP A 311 -14.86 -1.04 -12.40
N THR A 312 -15.23 -0.61 -11.19
CA THR A 312 -15.06 0.79 -10.74
C THR A 312 -13.60 1.21 -10.65
N ILE A 313 -12.69 0.24 -10.41
CA ILE A 313 -11.25 0.49 -10.40
C ILE A 313 -10.69 0.84 -11.79
N LEU A 314 -11.39 0.49 -12.87
CA LEU A 314 -10.90 0.57 -14.24
C LEU A 314 -11.14 1.94 -14.87
N ARG A 315 -10.39 2.98 -14.47
CA ARG A 315 -10.39 4.26 -15.19
C ARG A 315 -9.60 4.16 -16.50
N ILE A 316 -10.19 3.53 -17.52
CA ILE A 316 -9.54 3.18 -18.80
C ILE A 316 -10.10 3.93 -20.01
N LEU A 317 -11.15 4.74 -19.82
CA LEU A 317 -11.87 5.45 -20.88
C LEU A 317 -11.58 6.96 -20.79
N PRO A 318 -10.66 7.51 -21.59
CA PRO A 318 -10.30 8.93 -21.54
C PRO A 318 -11.45 9.83 -22.03
N ASP A 319 -11.69 10.94 -21.36
CA ASP A 319 -12.50 12.03 -21.91
C ASP A 319 -11.60 13.14 -22.47
N SER A 320 -11.69 13.36 -23.80
CA SER A 320 -10.92 14.40 -24.47
C SER A 320 -11.50 15.81 -24.27
N ASN A 321 -12.79 15.89 -23.94
CA ASN A 321 -13.57 17.12 -23.82
C ASN A 321 -13.55 17.66 -22.38
N ASP A 322 -13.23 16.81 -21.41
CA ASP A 322 -13.05 17.20 -20.02
C ASP A 322 -11.83 18.11 -19.85
N GLU A 323 -12.00 19.24 -19.14
CA GLU A 323 -10.93 20.21 -18.91
C GLU A 323 -9.78 19.61 -18.07
N ASP A 324 -10.13 18.76 -17.11
CA ASP A 324 -9.19 18.08 -16.21
C ASP A 324 -8.62 16.79 -16.80
N GLN A 325 -9.03 16.41 -18.03
CA GLN A 325 -8.61 15.22 -18.74
C GLN A 325 -8.82 13.94 -17.93
N ALA A 326 -9.99 13.84 -17.29
CA ALA A 326 -10.39 12.67 -16.50
C ALA A 326 -10.54 11.42 -17.37
N TRP A 327 -10.21 10.26 -16.78
CA TRP A 327 -10.54 8.96 -17.33
C TRP A 327 -11.62 8.33 -16.48
N HIS A 328 -12.64 7.81 -17.15
CA HIS A 328 -13.83 7.26 -16.52
C HIS A 328 -13.76 5.74 -16.48
N ASN A 329 -14.53 5.18 -15.54
CA ASN A 329 -14.73 3.75 -15.46
C ASN A 329 -15.92 3.31 -16.35
N PRO A 330 -15.96 2.05 -16.81
CA PRO A 330 -17.07 1.54 -17.62
C PRO A 330 -18.43 1.62 -16.92
N SER A 331 -18.45 1.51 -15.59
CA SER A 331 -19.67 1.49 -14.78
C SER A 331 -20.42 2.82 -14.72
N THR A 332 -19.73 3.96 -14.81
CA THR A 332 -20.32 5.30 -14.60
C THR A 332 -20.36 6.16 -15.86
N ILE A 333 -20.08 5.60 -17.04
CA ILE A 333 -19.83 6.39 -18.25
C ILE A 333 -21.09 6.83 -19.01
N LYS A 334 -22.26 6.44 -18.52
CA LYS A 334 -23.55 6.85 -19.12
C LYS A 334 -23.62 8.38 -19.14
N ASN A 335 -23.86 8.95 -20.32
CA ASN A 335 -23.98 10.39 -20.59
C ASN A 335 -22.69 11.22 -20.60
N VAL A 336 -21.50 10.60 -20.52
CA VAL A 336 -20.21 11.33 -20.63
C VAL A 336 -19.88 11.65 -22.09
N TYR A 337 -20.09 10.70 -23.00
CA TYR A 337 -19.81 10.89 -24.42
C TYR A 337 -21.09 11.12 -25.23
N SER A 338 -20.98 11.91 -26.29
CA SER A 338 -22.04 12.15 -27.28
C SER A 338 -21.80 11.37 -28.59
N GLY A 339 -22.86 10.94 -29.27
CA GLY A 339 -22.78 10.34 -30.61
C GLY A 339 -22.24 8.90 -30.63
N THR A 340 -21.50 8.54 -31.69
CA THR A 340 -20.99 7.18 -31.93
C THR A 340 -19.98 6.71 -30.89
N ASP A 341 -19.21 7.62 -30.29
CA ASP A 341 -18.21 7.30 -29.26
C ASP A 341 -18.85 6.87 -27.94
N SER A 342 -20.11 7.27 -27.68
CA SER A 342 -20.89 6.87 -26.52
C SER A 342 -21.22 5.38 -26.54
N LEU A 343 -21.70 4.89 -27.69
CA LEU A 343 -22.04 3.47 -27.84
C LEU A 343 -20.80 2.58 -27.79
N PHE A 344 -19.69 3.05 -28.36
CA PHE A 344 -18.41 2.35 -28.29
C PHE A 344 -17.88 2.27 -26.86
N ALA A 345 -17.75 3.40 -26.16
CA ALA A 345 -17.16 3.44 -24.83
C ALA A 345 -17.96 2.66 -23.78
N VAL A 346 -19.30 2.65 -23.90
CA VAL A 346 -20.17 1.88 -23.00
C VAL A 346 -20.00 0.38 -23.22
N ASN A 347 -19.90 -0.07 -24.47
CA ASN A 347 -19.99 -1.51 -24.77
C ASN A 347 -18.63 -2.19 -24.93
N ILE A 348 -17.57 -1.49 -25.38
CA ILE A 348 -16.30 -2.14 -25.75
C ILE A 348 -15.65 -2.89 -24.58
N THR A 349 -15.76 -2.35 -23.37
CA THR A 349 -15.17 -2.97 -22.18
C THR A 349 -15.92 -4.25 -21.82
N GLN A 350 -17.25 -4.23 -21.91
CA GLN A 350 -18.09 -5.40 -21.70
C GLN A 350 -17.80 -6.48 -22.75
N LEU A 351 -17.81 -6.11 -24.04
CA LEU A 351 -17.48 -7.02 -25.15
C LEU A 351 -16.10 -7.64 -25.00
N TYR A 352 -15.11 -6.85 -24.56
CA TYR A 352 -13.77 -7.36 -24.29
C TYR A 352 -13.78 -8.42 -23.20
N PHE A 353 -14.31 -8.14 -22.01
CA PHE A 353 -14.30 -9.11 -20.92
C PHE A 353 -15.17 -10.34 -21.18
N GLU A 354 -16.29 -10.20 -21.88
CA GLU A 354 -17.09 -11.33 -22.37
C GLU A 354 -16.30 -12.20 -23.35
N SER A 355 -15.59 -11.59 -24.30
CA SER A 355 -14.74 -12.34 -25.25
C SER A 355 -13.54 -13.01 -24.58
N VAL A 356 -12.99 -12.44 -23.50
CA VAL A 356 -11.96 -13.08 -22.68
C VAL A 356 -12.54 -14.31 -22.00
N LYS A 357 -13.74 -14.21 -21.42
CA LYS A 357 -14.44 -15.36 -20.81
C LYS A 357 -14.75 -16.45 -21.84
N GLU A 358 -15.20 -16.07 -23.05
CA GLU A 358 -15.40 -16.99 -24.18
C GLU A 358 -14.09 -17.66 -24.59
N GLY A 359 -12.99 -16.90 -24.67
CA GLY A 359 -11.65 -17.41 -24.99
C GLY A 359 -11.09 -18.36 -23.92
N MET A 360 -11.43 -18.14 -22.65
CA MET A 360 -11.09 -19.04 -21.55
C MET A 360 -11.79 -20.41 -21.67
N SER A 361 -12.99 -20.48 -22.26
CA SER A 361 -13.72 -21.74 -22.46
C SER A 361 -13.49 -22.39 -23.83
N SER A 362 -13.38 -21.59 -24.89
CA SER A 362 -13.28 -22.06 -26.28
C SER A 362 -11.83 -22.22 -26.77
N GLY A 363 -10.88 -21.51 -26.15
CA GLY A 363 -9.50 -21.41 -26.63
C GLY A 363 -9.30 -20.43 -27.78
N ASP A 364 -10.35 -19.81 -28.33
CA ASP A 364 -10.23 -18.77 -29.36
C ASP A 364 -10.15 -17.38 -28.72
N TRP A 365 -8.99 -16.74 -28.90
CA TRP A 365 -8.69 -15.42 -28.33
C TRP A 365 -8.80 -14.29 -29.36
N SER A 366 -9.18 -14.59 -30.60
CA SER A 366 -9.15 -13.64 -31.72
C SER A 366 -10.02 -12.41 -31.45
N LYS A 367 -11.26 -12.62 -30.96
CA LYS A 367 -12.17 -11.52 -30.58
C LYS A 367 -11.61 -10.68 -29.43
N ALA A 368 -11.03 -11.34 -28.43
CA ALA A 368 -10.44 -10.65 -27.28
C ALA A 368 -9.24 -9.79 -27.69
N ASP A 369 -8.37 -10.30 -28.57
CA ASP A 369 -7.25 -9.55 -29.13
C ASP A 369 -7.73 -8.35 -29.97
N GLU A 370 -8.80 -8.53 -30.75
CA GLU A 370 -9.41 -7.48 -31.57
C GLU A 370 -9.98 -6.34 -30.69
N TYR A 371 -10.84 -6.67 -29.72
CA TYR A 371 -11.43 -5.68 -28.82
C TYR A 371 -10.39 -4.98 -27.95
N LEU A 372 -9.36 -5.70 -27.49
CA LEU A 372 -8.22 -5.10 -26.81
C LEU A 372 -7.49 -4.07 -27.69
N GLY A 373 -7.34 -4.38 -28.98
CA GLY A 373 -6.84 -3.46 -29.99
C GLY A 373 -7.69 -2.19 -30.10
N TYR A 374 -9.02 -2.33 -30.15
CA TYR A 374 -9.94 -1.19 -30.21
C TYR A 374 -9.85 -0.30 -28.98
N ILE A 375 -9.78 -0.86 -27.77
CA ILE A 375 -9.59 -0.09 -26.53
C ILE A 375 -8.29 0.73 -26.63
N LYS A 376 -7.21 0.12 -27.11
CA LYS A 376 -5.92 0.81 -27.24
C LYS A 376 -5.96 1.94 -28.27
N VAL A 377 -6.63 1.74 -29.41
CA VAL A 377 -6.83 2.79 -30.42
C VAL A 377 -7.64 3.95 -29.83
N PHE A 378 -8.71 3.64 -29.10
CA PHE A 378 -9.52 4.64 -28.41
C PHE A 378 -8.71 5.44 -27.39
N GLN A 379 -7.91 4.77 -26.54
CA GLN A 379 -7.03 5.44 -25.57
C GLN A 379 -6.04 6.38 -26.24
N ASN A 380 -5.42 5.96 -27.35
CA ASN A 380 -4.47 6.79 -28.09
C ASN A 380 -5.14 7.99 -28.77
N ARG A 381 -6.37 7.83 -29.25
CA ARG A 381 -7.13 8.91 -29.90
C ARG A 381 -7.61 9.94 -28.88
N MET A 382 -8.34 9.47 -27.85
CA MET A 382 -9.02 10.33 -26.88
C MET A 382 -8.06 10.88 -25.81
N GLY A 383 -7.09 10.09 -25.36
CA GLY A 383 -6.17 10.45 -24.27
C GLY A 383 -4.87 11.13 -24.70
N SER A 384 -4.67 11.37 -26.00
CA SER A 384 -3.39 11.76 -26.62
C SER A 384 -2.63 12.89 -25.91
N LYS A 385 -3.34 13.85 -25.32
CA LYS A 385 -2.76 15.03 -24.65
C LYS A 385 -1.90 14.69 -23.43
N ILE A 386 -2.25 13.64 -22.68
CA ILE A 386 -1.65 13.32 -21.37
C ILE A 386 -0.92 11.97 -21.34
N LEU A 387 -0.85 11.25 -22.47
CA LEU A 387 -0.21 9.93 -22.50
C LEU A 387 1.30 10.00 -22.24
N PRO A 388 1.84 9.13 -21.36
CA PRO A 388 3.29 9.02 -21.18
C PRO A 388 3.95 8.45 -22.45
N SER A 389 5.22 8.79 -22.67
CA SER A 389 5.97 8.27 -23.82
C SER A 389 6.06 6.74 -23.80
N THR A 390 6.14 6.12 -24.98
CA THR A 390 6.22 4.66 -25.14
C THR A 390 7.43 4.05 -24.41
N LEU A 391 8.54 4.79 -24.33
CA LEU A 391 9.73 4.37 -23.59
C LEU A 391 9.48 4.36 -22.08
N LYS A 392 8.78 5.36 -21.53
CA LYS A 392 8.41 5.41 -20.11
C LYS A 392 7.49 4.25 -19.75
N GLN A 393 6.48 3.97 -20.59
CA GLN A 393 5.57 2.83 -20.40
C GLN A 393 6.32 1.50 -20.37
N LYS A 394 7.22 1.26 -21.35
CA LYS A 394 8.03 0.02 -21.40
C LYS A 394 8.98 -0.11 -20.21
N ALA A 395 9.61 0.99 -19.80
CA ALA A 395 10.51 1.02 -18.65
C ALA A 395 9.78 0.67 -17.35
N GLU A 396 8.56 1.17 -17.17
CA GLU A 396 7.73 0.87 -15.99
C GLU A 396 7.31 -0.61 -15.94
N ILE A 397 6.84 -1.16 -17.06
CA ILE A 397 6.52 -2.60 -17.16
C ILE A 397 7.77 -3.45 -16.86
N LEU A 398 8.93 -3.06 -17.38
CA LEU A 398 10.19 -3.76 -17.10
C LEU A 398 10.55 -3.69 -15.62
N TYR A 399 10.45 -2.51 -15.00
CA TYR A 399 10.72 -2.30 -13.59
C TYR A 399 9.87 -3.23 -12.70
N ASN A 400 8.56 -3.33 -12.99
CA ASN A 400 7.64 -4.21 -12.27
C ASN A 400 8.01 -5.69 -12.43
N ARG A 401 8.33 -6.13 -13.66
CA ARG A 401 8.69 -7.52 -13.96
C ARG A 401 10.00 -7.96 -13.32
N VAL A 402 11.01 -7.09 -13.31
CA VAL A 402 12.31 -7.41 -12.74
C VAL A 402 12.25 -7.43 -11.22
N SER A 403 11.28 -6.75 -10.60
CA SER A 403 11.11 -6.69 -9.14
C SER A 403 12.42 -6.39 -8.41
N ILE A 404 13.16 -5.40 -8.92
CA ILE A 404 14.55 -5.07 -8.55
C ILE A 404 14.75 -5.02 -7.03
N PHE A 405 13.87 -4.31 -6.33
CA PHE A 405 13.95 -4.14 -4.88
C PHE A 405 13.79 -5.43 -4.09
N ASP A 406 12.83 -6.29 -4.45
CA ASP A 406 12.60 -7.57 -3.76
C ASP A 406 13.79 -8.52 -3.95
N ARG A 407 14.34 -8.57 -5.17
CA ARG A 407 15.54 -9.38 -5.46
C ARG A 407 16.78 -8.84 -4.73
N LEU A 408 17.03 -7.54 -4.80
CA LEU A 408 18.15 -6.91 -4.12
C LEU A 408 18.04 -7.03 -2.60
N ALA A 409 16.85 -6.88 -2.02
CA ALA A 409 16.65 -7.03 -0.58
C ALA A 409 17.03 -8.45 -0.11
N ARG A 410 16.56 -9.50 -0.80
CA ARG A 410 16.97 -10.89 -0.50
C ARG A 410 18.48 -11.09 -0.64
N PHE A 411 19.07 -10.54 -1.70
CA PHE A 411 20.51 -10.63 -1.94
C PHE A 411 21.34 -9.94 -0.84
N TYR A 412 21.01 -8.70 -0.49
CA TYR A 412 21.69 -7.97 0.59
C TYR A 412 21.48 -8.62 1.95
N LEU A 413 20.29 -9.17 2.22
CA LEU A 413 20.01 -9.91 3.46
C LEU A 413 20.87 -11.18 3.53
N ALA A 414 20.99 -11.94 2.44
CA ALA A 414 21.83 -13.11 2.38
C ALA A 414 23.30 -12.76 2.66
N ILE A 415 23.84 -11.73 1.99
CA ILE A 415 25.21 -11.26 2.22
C ILE A 415 25.40 -10.79 3.67
N GLY A 416 24.47 -9.99 4.19
CA GLY A 416 24.52 -9.51 5.57
C GLY A 416 24.52 -10.65 6.58
N MET A 417 23.67 -11.66 6.38
CA MET A 417 23.61 -12.85 7.22
C MET A 417 24.89 -13.68 7.11
N SER A 418 25.43 -13.87 5.91
CA SER A 418 26.70 -14.58 5.71
C SER A 418 27.86 -13.86 6.40
N LEU A 419 27.95 -12.53 6.26
CA LEU A 419 28.97 -11.73 6.94
C LEU A 419 28.82 -11.80 8.47
N LEU A 420 27.59 -11.80 8.98
CA LEU A 420 27.31 -11.97 10.41
C LEU A 420 27.79 -13.35 10.90
N ILE A 421 27.48 -14.42 10.17
CA ILE A 421 27.95 -15.78 10.50
C ILE A 421 29.48 -15.84 10.50
N ILE A 422 30.14 -15.29 9.48
CA ILE A 422 31.61 -15.23 9.41
C ILE A 422 32.18 -14.48 10.62
N LEU A 423 31.57 -13.35 11.00
CA LEU A 423 31.99 -12.57 12.17
C LEU A 423 31.84 -13.39 13.47
N LEU A 424 30.70 -14.06 13.65
CA LEU A 424 30.45 -14.92 14.82
C LEU A 424 31.47 -16.05 14.90
N VAL A 425 31.76 -16.73 13.79
CA VAL A 425 32.79 -17.77 13.70
C VAL A 425 34.17 -17.22 14.02
N GLN A 426 34.53 -16.02 13.56
CA GLN A 426 35.82 -15.40 13.89
C GLN A 426 35.95 -15.06 15.39
N ILE A 427 34.88 -14.54 16.00
CA ILE A 427 34.86 -14.18 17.42
C ILE A 427 34.95 -15.43 18.31
N LEU A 428 34.15 -16.46 18.00
CA LEU A 428 34.12 -17.72 18.74
C LEU A 428 35.41 -18.54 18.51
N GLY A 429 35.90 -18.60 17.27
CA GLY A 429 37.13 -19.31 16.90
C GLY A 429 38.40 -18.68 17.48
N LYS A 430 38.43 -17.36 17.72
CA LYS A 430 39.54 -16.71 18.45
C LYS A 430 39.66 -17.23 19.89
N LYS A 431 38.54 -17.52 20.57
CA LYS A 431 38.55 -18.08 21.94
C LYS A 431 39.15 -19.49 21.99
N GLU A 432 38.87 -20.34 21.00
CA GLU A 432 39.47 -21.68 20.92
C GLU A 432 40.97 -21.63 20.59
N ARG A 433 41.39 -20.75 19.67
CA ARG A 433 42.82 -20.56 19.34
C ARG A 433 43.61 -20.01 20.53
N LEU A 434 43.05 -19.07 21.30
CA LEU A 434 43.67 -18.58 22.55
C LEU A 434 43.73 -19.67 23.65
N LYS A 435 42.71 -20.54 23.76
CA LYS A 435 42.76 -21.69 24.68
C LYS A 435 43.85 -22.70 24.30
N LYS A 436 44.01 -23.03 23.01
CA LYS A 436 45.08 -23.92 22.53
C LYS A 436 46.47 -23.35 22.77
N LEU A 437 46.69 -22.06 22.48
CA LEU A 437 47.96 -21.37 22.76
C LEU A 437 48.31 -21.35 24.26
N ARG A 438 47.34 -21.11 25.13
CA ARG A 438 47.56 -21.09 26.60
C ARG A 438 47.82 -22.49 27.19
N LYS A 439 47.38 -23.55 26.51
CA LYS A 439 47.67 -24.95 26.87
C LYS A 439 49.07 -25.37 26.39
N PHE A 440 49.51 -24.85 25.24
CA PHE A 440 50.85 -25.09 24.69
C PHE A 440 51.96 -24.40 25.50
N CYS A 441 51.72 -23.20 26.05
CA CYS A 441 52.68 -22.48 26.91
C CYS A 441 52.69 -22.96 28.38
N LYS A 442 51.95 -24.01 28.74
CA LYS A 442 51.94 -24.60 30.10
C LYS A 442 52.59 -26.00 30.16
N THR A 443 53.09 -26.48 29.04
CA THR A 443 54.03 -27.61 28.88
C THR A 443 55.35 -27.02 28.44
#